data_AF-Q7PX25-F1
#
_entry.id   AF-Q7PX25-F1
#
_cell.length_a   1.000
_cell.length_b   1.000
_cell.length_c   1.000
_cell.angle_alpha   90.00
_cell.angle_beta   90.00
_cell.angle_gamma   90.00
#
_symmetry.space_group_name_H-M   'P 1'
#
loop_
_entity.id
_entity.type
_entity.pdbx_description
1 polymer ?
#
loop_
_entity_poly.entity_id
_entity_poly.type
_entity_poly.pdbx_seq_one_letter_code
_entity_poly.pdbx_strand_id
1 'polypeptide(L)'
;MRCYATITAVASVIVGLLALAKTGYGLDCDFCYGDEDCSLGLEVPVVECDEESVQLTNSSLASFIRPLSTALPTKHNHYECIHVRATSVSGHVFLFTRGCVHQLEGGRHFCSLPHAAFQGSLECVACVGDRCNNVPVLQEGSAAMTRRSSLISLAVCSLLAVSLSTLAAPYS
;
A
#
# COMPACT_ATOMS: atom_id res chain seq x y z
N MET A 1 -28.79 -2.52 37.69
CA MET A 1 -28.58 -1.99 36.32
C MET A 1 -27.13 -1.52 36.06
N ARG A 2 -26.12 -2.02 36.77
CA ARG A 2 -24.69 -1.67 36.54
C ARG A 2 -23.93 -2.68 35.66
N CYS A 3 -24.40 -3.92 35.55
CA CYS A 3 -23.76 -4.95 34.74
C CYS A 3 -24.00 -4.83 33.22
N TYR A 4 -25.05 -4.12 32.78
CA TYR A 4 -25.33 -3.97 31.35
C TYR A 4 -24.45 -2.92 30.66
N ALA A 5 -24.02 -1.89 31.40
CA ALA A 5 -23.19 -0.80 30.86
C ALA A 5 -21.72 -1.21 30.65
N THR A 6 -21.21 -2.15 31.46
CA THR A 6 -19.86 -2.70 31.27
C THR A 6 -19.79 -3.65 30.08
N ILE A 7 -20.85 -4.42 29.81
CA ILE A 7 -20.93 -5.33 28.67
C ILE A 7 -20.95 -4.56 27.34
N THR A 8 -21.69 -3.44 27.25
CA THR A 8 -21.75 -2.63 26.03
C THR A 8 -20.45 -1.89 25.74
N ALA A 9 -19.72 -1.42 26.76
CA ALA A 9 -18.43 -0.75 26.59
C ALA A 9 -17.31 -1.70 26.12
N VAL A 10 -17.31 -2.95 26.60
CA VAL A 10 -16.34 -3.96 26.16
C VAL A 10 -16.65 -4.42 24.73
N ALA A 11 -17.93 -4.57 24.37
CA ALA A 11 -18.33 -4.93 23.02
C ALA A 11 -17.93 -3.86 21.98
N SER A 12 -18.08 -2.57 22.30
CA SER A 12 -17.69 -1.48 21.39
C SER A 12 -16.17 -1.34 21.24
N VAL A 13 -15.40 -1.59 22.30
CA VAL A 13 -13.93 -1.64 22.24
C VAL A 13 -13.45 -2.83 21.40
N ILE A 14 -14.07 -4.01 21.55
CA ILE A 14 -13.74 -5.20 20.74
C ILE A 14 -14.13 -4.98 19.27
N VAL A 15 -15.31 -4.42 18.97
CA VAL A 15 -15.70 -4.09 17.58
C VAL A 15 -14.78 -3.01 16.99
N GLY A 16 -14.34 -2.03 17.78
CA GLY A 16 -13.34 -1.05 17.35
C GLY A 16 -11.96 -1.65 17.07
N LEU A 17 -11.50 -2.57 17.92
CA LEU A 17 -10.26 -3.32 17.72
C LEU A 17 -10.33 -4.28 16.53
N LEU A 18 -11.48 -4.92 16.31
CA LEU A 18 -11.74 -5.77 15.14
C LEU A 18 -11.83 -4.94 13.84
N ALA A 19 -12.38 -3.73 13.90
CA ALA A 19 -12.40 -2.80 12.75
C ALA A 19 -11.01 -2.25 12.39
N LEU A 20 -10.11 -2.14 13.38
CA LEU A 20 -8.69 -1.76 13.17
C LEU A 20 -7.82 -2.94 12.75
N ALA A 21 -8.30 -4.16 12.94
CA ALA A 21 -7.63 -5.38 12.54
C ALA A 21 -8.13 -5.81 11.14
N LYS A 22 -7.76 -5.07 10.09
CA LYS A 22 -7.73 -5.59 8.70
C LYS A 22 -6.67 -6.71 8.69
N THR A 23 -7.03 -7.86 9.26
CA THR A 23 -6.23 -9.08 9.27
C THR A 23 -6.26 -9.58 7.83
N GLY A 24 -5.15 -9.32 7.15
CA GLY A 24 -5.16 -9.00 5.73
C GLY A 24 -5.73 -10.07 4.83
N TYR A 25 -6.54 -9.65 3.85
CA TYR A 25 -6.79 -10.40 2.60
C TYR A 25 -7.05 -9.50 1.37
N GLY A 26 -6.97 -8.17 1.50
CA GLY A 26 -7.05 -7.24 0.37
C GLY A 26 -6.31 -5.94 0.69
N LEU A 27 -5.10 -5.80 0.16
CA LEU A 27 -4.32 -4.56 0.19
C LEU A 27 -4.89 -3.62 -0.87
N ASP A 28 -5.19 -2.38 -0.52
CA ASP A 28 -5.66 -1.42 -1.53
C ASP A 28 -4.45 -0.76 -2.17
N CYS A 29 -4.22 -0.94 -3.47
CA CYS A 29 -3.04 -0.41 -4.17
C CYS A 29 -3.43 0.51 -5.33
N ASP A 30 -2.58 1.50 -5.63
CA ASP A 30 -2.69 2.24 -6.90
C ASP A 30 -2.46 1.26 -8.05
N PHE A 31 -3.29 1.34 -9.09
CA PHE A 31 -3.31 0.42 -10.22
C PHE A 31 -3.41 1.16 -11.56
N CYS A 32 -2.39 1.01 -12.40
CA CYS A 32 -2.29 1.70 -13.68
C CYS A 32 -1.23 1.04 -14.58
N TYR A 33 -1.34 1.29 -15.89
CA TYR A 33 -0.37 0.86 -16.89
C TYR A 33 -0.06 1.99 -17.86
N GLY A 34 1.21 2.23 -18.12
CA GLY A 34 1.65 3.29 -19.01
C GLY A 34 1.82 4.64 -18.32
N ASP A 35 2.59 5.51 -18.97
CA ASP A 35 3.01 6.78 -18.39
C ASP A 35 1.84 7.75 -18.15
N GLU A 36 0.86 7.78 -19.06
CA GLU A 36 -0.32 8.65 -18.97
C GLU A 36 -1.16 8.32 -17.74
N ASP A 37 -1.54 7.06 -17.57
CA ASP A 37 -2.40 6.62 -16.46
C ASP A 37 -1.67 6.68 -15.11
N CYS A 38 -0.38 6.33 -15.09
CA CYS A 38 0.40 6.29 -13.85
C CYS A 38 0.91 7.67 -13.38
N SER A 39 0.81 8.70 -14.23
CA SER A 39 1.19 10.07 -13.89
C SER A 39 0.06 10.90 -13.26
N LEU A 40 -1.13 10.32 -13.11
CA LEU A 40 -2.30 10.98 -12.48
C LEU A 40 -2.13 11.21 -10.96
N GLY A 41 -1.03 10.76 -10.37
CA GLY A 41 -0.67 11.02 -8.97
C GLY A 41 -1.69 10.47 -7.97
N LEU A 42 -2.49 11.35 -7.36
CA LEU A 42 -3.52 10.95 -6.39
C LEU A 42 -4.79 10.38 -7.06
N GLU A 43 -5.00 10.70 -8.34
CA GLU A 43 -6.16 10.29 -9.13
C GLU A 43 -5.98 8.92 -9.80
N VAL A 44 -4.80 8.29 -9.62
CA VAL A 44 -4.57 6.90 -10.06
C VAL A 44 -5.64 5.99 -9.43
N PRO A 45 -6.31 5.14 -10.23
CA PRO A 45 -7.31 4.20 -9.72
C PRO A 45 -6.74 3.29 -8.63
N VAL A 46 -7.61 2.88 -7.71
CA VAL A 46 -7.25 1.99 -6.60
C VAL A 46 -8.02 0.68 -6.77
N VAL A 47 -7.34 -0.43 -6.56
CA VAL A 47 -7.94 -1.77 -6.55
C VAL A 47 -7.60 -2.48 -5.25
N GLU A 48 -8.51 -3.33 -4.78
CA GLU A 48 -8.23 -4.30 -3.73
C GLU A 48 -7.42 -5.45 -4.35
N CYS A 49 -6.27 -5.80 -3.78
CA CYS A 49 -5.43 -6.86 -4.32
C CYS A 49 -6.10 -8.22 -4.20
N ASP A 50 -6.16 -8.90 -5.33
CA ASP A 50 -6.68 -10.23 -5.55
C ASP A 50 -5.88 -10.94 -6.65
N GLU A 51 -6.26 -12.17 -7.00
CA GLU A 51 -5.52 -12.92 -8.03
C GLU A 51 -5.64 -12.29 -9.43
N GLU A 52 -6.77 -11.62 -9.74
CA GLU A 52 -6.99 -10.99 -11.03
C GLU A 52 -6.06 -9.78 -11.22
N SER A 53 -6.04 -8.87 -10.25
CA SER A 53 -5.14 -7.70 -10.24
C SER A 53 -3.67 -8.12 -10.25
N VAL A 54 -3.30 -9.20 -9.56
CA VAL A 54 -1.95 -9.78 -9.64
C VAL A 54 -1.65 -10.32 -11.03
N GLN A 55 -2.56 -11.06 -11.63
CA GLN A 55 -2.37 -11.62 -12.96
C GLN A 55 -2.21 -10.52 -14.02
N LEU A 56 -3.03 -9.47 -13.96
CA LEU A 56 -2.93 -8.31 -14.85
C LEU A 56 -1.57 -7.60 -14.69
N THR A 57 -1.15 -7.37 -13.44
CA THR A 57 0.13 -6.74 -13.11
C THR A 57 1.31 -7.57 -13.61
N ASN A 58 1.28 -8.88 -13.39
CA ASN A 58 2.33 -9.79 -13.84
C ASN A 58 2.39 -9.86 -15.36
N SER A 59 1.24 -9.85 -16.03
CA SER A 59 1.15 -9.91 -17.50
C SER A 59 1.76 -8.66 -18.14
N SER A 60 1.57 -7.48 -17.56
CA SER A 60 2.18 -6.25 -18.08
C SER A 60 3.70 -6.21 -17.89
N LEU A 61 4.20 -6.86 -16.83
CA LEU A 61 5.62 -6.86 -16.46
C LEU A 61 6.40 -8.06 -16.99
N ALA A 62 5.74 -9.10 -17.52
CA ALA A 62 6.37 -10.38 -17.85
C ALA A 62 7.54 -10.27 -18.84
N SER A 63 7.47 -9.34 -19.78
CA SER A 63 8.55 -9.10 -20.76
C SER A 63 9.77 -8.40 -20.15
N PHE A 64 9.58 -7.68 -19.04
CA PHE A 64 10.62 -6.89 -18.36
C PHE A 64 11.18 -7.60 -17.13
N ILE A 65 10.32 -8.17 -16.26
CA ILE A 65 10.69 -8.94 -15.07
C ILE A 65 10.67 -10.42 -15.44
N ARG A 66 11.79 -10.91 -16.00
CA ARG A 66 11.91 -12.25 -16.59
C ARG A 66 11.35 -13.40 -15.73
N PRO A 67 11.57 -13.44 -14.40
CA PRO A 67 11.05 -14.53 -13.58
C PRO A 67 9.54 -14.68 -13.57
N LEU A 68 8.76 -13.65 -13.95
CA LEU A 68 7.30 -13.74 -14.06
C LEU A 68 6.84 -14.64 -15.21
N SER A 69 7.71 -14.91 -16.18
CA SER A 69 7.46 -15.93 -17.21
C SER A 69 7.59 -17.36 -16.67
N THR A 70 8.04 -17.53 -15.43
CA THR A 70 8.23 -18.80 -14.74
C THR A 70 7.44 -18.82 -13.42
N ALA A 71 7.18 -20.00 -12.86
CA ALA A 71 6.53 -20.09 -11.55
C ALA A 71 7.46 -19.56 -10.45
N LEU A 72 7.09 -18.44 -9.83
CA LEU A 72 7.80 -17.88 -8.69
C LEU A 72 7.34 -18.55 -7.38
N PRO A 73 8.24 -18.75 -6.40
CA PRO A 73 7.85 -19.18 -5.07
C PRO A 73 7.19 -18.00 -4.34
N THR A 74 5.86 -18.01 -4.30
CA THR A 74 5.04 -16.94 -3.73
C THR A 74 4.25 -17.42 -2.51
N LYS A 75 3.94 -16.49 -1.61
CA LYS A 75 3.03 -16.73 -0.50
C LYS A 75 1.62 -16.45 -0.97
N HIS A 76 0.80 -17.50 -1.03
CA HIS A 76 -0.57 -17.37 -1.49
C HIS A 76 -1.39 -16.44 -0.58
N ASN A 77 -2.18 -15.56 -1.19
CA ASN A 77 -2.99 -14.52 -0.52
C ASN A 77 -2.22 -13.50 0.33
N HIS A 78 -0.92 -13.38 0.11
CA HIS A 78 -0.11 -12.32 0.70
C HIS A 78 0.37 -11.41 -0.42
N TYR A 79 -0.09 -10.16 -0.41
CA TYR A 79 0.19 -9.22 -1.49
C TYR A 79 1.23 -8.16 -1.10
N GLU A 80 1.81 -7.53 -2.11
CA GLU A 80 2.57 -6.27 -2.03
C GLU A 80 2.02 -5.31 -3.08
N CYS A 81 1.95 -4.02 -2.74
CA CYS A 81 1.79 -2.99 -3.75
C CYS A 81 3.13 -2.74 -4.44
N ILE A 82 3.12 -2.55 -5.75
CA ILE A 82 4.32 -2.21 -6.52
C ILE A 82 4.20 -0.90 -7.27
N HIS A 83 5.36 -0.29 -7.49
CA HIS A 83 5.59 0.78 -8.45
C HIS A 83 6.82 0.39 -9.26
N VAL A 84 6.70 0.31 -10.58
CA VAL A 84 7.81 0.05 -11.49
C VAL A 84 7.81 1.11 -12.57
N ARG A 85 8.89 1.88 -12.67
CA ARG A 85 9.09 2.90 -13.70
C ARG A 85 10.48 2.78 -14.30
N ALA A 86 10.56 2.56 -15.60
CA ALA A 86 11.82 2.50 -16.34
C ALA A 86 11.89 3.66 -17.34
N THR A 87 12.97 4.43 -17.24
CA THR A 87 13.22 5.60 -18.09
C THR A 87 14.51 5.38 -18.86
N SER A 88 14.47 5.61 -20.17
CA SER A 88 15.66 5.52 -21.04
C SER A 88 16.61 6.69 -20.83
N VAL A 89 17.83 6.60 -21.38
CA VAL A 89 18.82 7.69 -21.34
C VAL A 89 18.36 9.00 -21.97
N SER A 90 17.37 8.98 -22.86
CA SER A 90 16.77 10.19 -23.45
C SER A 90 15.67 10.81 -22.59
N GLY A 91 15.39 10.25 -21.42
CA GLY A 91 14.30 10.69 -20.54
C GLY A 91 12.93 10.10 -20.89
N HIS A 92 12.82 9.28 -21.95
CA HIS A 92 11.55 8.65 -22.32
C HIS A 92 11.21 7.49 -21.37
N VAL A 93 10.04 7.56 -20.73
CA VAL A 93 9.45 6.49 -19.91
C VAL A 93 8.83 5.44 -20.84
N PHE A 94 9.41 4.25 -20.87
CA PHE A 94 8.94 3.16 -21.74
C PHE A 94 8.25 2.04 -20.96
N LEU A 95 8.30 2.08 -19.63
CA LEU A 95 7.57 1.20 -18.74
C LEU A 95 7.16 1.99 -17.50
N PHE A 96 5.86 2.00 -17.20
CA PHE A 96 5.35 2.50 -15.93
C PHE A 96 4.15 1.63 -15.54
N THR A 97 4.20 1.02 -14.35
CA THR A 97 3.13 0.19 -13.82
C THR A 97 3.04 0.39 -12.31
N ARG A 98 1.81 0.51 -11.82
CA ARG A 98 1.49 0.33 -10.40
C ARG A 98 0.47 -0.79 -10.29
N GLY A 99 0.55 -1.61 -9.26
CA GLY A 99 -0.41 -2.68 -9.07
C GLY A 99 -0.08 -3.60 -7.90
N CYS A 100 -0.60 -4.82 -7.98
CA CYS A 100 -0.51 -5.84 -6.95
C CYS A 100 0.38 -6.99 -7.41
N VAL A 101 1.16 -7.56 -6.49
CA VAL A 101 1.92 -8.80 -6.71
C VAL A 101 1.84 -9.67 -5.47
N HIS A 102 2.10 -10.97 -5.62
CA HIS A 102 2.29 -11.82 -4.46
C HIS A 102 3.64 -11.54 -3.77
N GLN A 103 3.66 -11.62 -2.45
CA GLN A 103 4.88 -11.66 -1.66
C GLN A 103 5.69 -12.89 -2.04
N LEU A 104 7.02 -12.73 -2.14
CA LEU A 104 7.90 -13.86 -2.40
C LEU A 104 8.17 -14.64 -1.12
N GLU A 105 8.39 -15.94 -1.26
CA GLU A 105 8.91 -16.76 -0.17
C GLU A 105 10.32 -16.34 0.23
N GLY A 106 10.66 -16.60 1.50
CA GLY A 106 11.98 -16.28 2.06
C GLY A 106 12.20 -14.81 2.40
N GLY A 107 11.13 -14.01 2.49
CA GLY A 107 11.21 -12.59 2.90
C GLY A 107 11.83 -11.67 1.84
N ARG A 108 11.87 -12.13 0.58
CA ARG A 108 12.26 -11.31 -0.56
C ARG A 108 11.08 -10.47 -1.02
N HIS A 109 11.38 -9.33 -1.63
CA HIS A 109 10.39 -8.44 -2.21
C HIS A 109 10.41 -8.53 -3.74
N PHE A 110 9.30 -8.18 -4.39
CA PHE A 110 9.20 -8.19 -5.85
C PHE A 110 10.35 -7.44 -6.55
N CYS A 111 10.75 -6.27 -6.04
CA CYS A 111 11.84 -5.47 -6.62
C CYS A 111 13.23 -6.09 -6.52
N SER A 112 13.39 -7.23 -5.84
CA SER A 112 14.64 -8.02 -5.85
C SER A 112 14.75 -8.95 -7.06
N LEU A 113 13.69 -9.10 -7.86
CA LEU A 113 13.69 -9.95 -9.04
C LEU A 113 14.55 -9.36 -10.16
N PRO A 114 15.32 -10.19 -10.88
CA PRO A 114 16.07 -9.73 -12.03
C PRO A 114 15.15 -9.26 -13.16
N HIS A 115 15.53 -8.16 -13.80
CA HIS A 115 14.84 -7.59 -14.94
C HIS A 115 15.66 -7.71 -16.24
N ALA A 116 15.07 -7.29 -17.36
CA ALA A 116 15.75 -7.14 -18.64
C ALA A 116 16.82 -6.05 -18.54
N ALA A 117 17.94 -6.24 -19.25
CA ALA A 117 18.98 -5.22 -19.31
C ALA A 117 18.54 -4.08 -20.25
N PHE A 118 18.73 -2.84 -19.83
CA PHE A 118 18.45 -1.64 -20.62
C PHE A 118 19.39 -0.51 -20.19
N GLN A 119 19.48 0.54 -21.00
CA GLN A 119 20.24 1.75 -20.68
C GLN A 119 19.28 2.84 -20.17
N GLY A 120 19.48 3.29 -18.93
CA GLY A 120 18.62 4.28 -18.29
C GLY A 120 18.53 4.08 -16.78
N SER A 121 17.41 4.49 -16.17
CA SER A 121 17.11 4.33 -14.76
C SER A 121 15.91 3.42 -14.52
N LEU A 122 15.94 2.70 -13.39
CA LEU A 122 14.83 1.90 -12.88
C LEU A 122 14.43 2.41 -11.49
N GLU A 123 13.19 2.80 -11.33
CA GLU A 123 12.55 3.03 -10.05
C GLU A 123 11.65 1.82 -9.75
N CYS A 124 11.93 1.11 -8.66
CA CYS A 124 11.11 -0.02 -8.22
C CYS A 124 10.84 0.08 -6.72
N VAL A 125 9.57 0.12 -6.35
CA VAL A 125 9.10 0.02 -4.96
C VAL A 125 8.19 -1.19 -4.84
N ALA A 126 8.41 -1.99 -3.80
CA ALA A 126 7.53 -3.06 -3.37
C ALA A 126 7.30 -2.88 -1.87
N CYS A 127 6.04 -2.82 -1.44
CA CYS A 127 5.69 -2.44 -0.08
C CYS A 127 4.40 -3.10 0.40
N VAL A 128 4.25 -3.18 1.72
CA VAL A 128 3.06 -3.73 2.39
C VAL A 128 2.39 -2.59 3.15
N GLY A 129 1.23 -2.17 2.66
CA GLY A 129 0.39 -1.12 3.24
C GLY A 129 -0.49 -0.48 2.18
N ASP A 130 -1.67 0.01 2.57
CA ASP A 130 -2.61 0.58 1.61
C ASP A 130 -2.00 1.80 0.90
N ARG A 131 -2.06 1.76 -0.43
CA ARG A 131 -1.56 2.77 -1.39
C ARG A 131 -0.11 3.19 -1.16
N CYS A 132 0.70 2.31 -0.57
CA CYS A 132 2.11 2.59 -0.30
C CYS A 132 2.95 2.76 -1.58
N ASN A 133 2.43 2.33 -2.72
CA ASN A 133 3.02 2.50 -4.05
C ASN A 133 2.71 3.85 -4.71
N ASN A 134 2.08 4.79 -4.00
CA ASN A 134 1.93 6.16 -4.45
C ASN A 134 3.24 6.96 -4.31
N VAL A 135 4.20 6.63 -5.16
CA VAL A 135 5.49 7.34 -5.23
C VAL A 135 5.29 8.63 -6.03
N PRO A 136 5.70 9.80 -5.49
CA PRO A 136 5.67 11.06 -6.24
C PRO A 136 6.55 10.96 -7.49
N VAL A 137 5.96 11.22 -8.66
CA VAL A 137 6.71 11.30 -9.91
C VAL A 137 7.34 12.68 -9.96
N LEU A 138 8.66 12.76 -9.83
CA LEU A 138 9.41 14.00 -10.03
C LEU A 138 9.34 14.37 -11.50
N GLN A 139 8.48 15.33 -11.86
CA GLN A 139 8.64 16.04 -13.12
C GLN A 139 9.88 16.93 -13.00
N GLU A 140 10.86 16.75 -13.88
CA GLU A 140 11.94 17.73 -14.06
C GLU A 140 11.29 19.04 -14.54
N GLY A 141 10.95 19.91 -13.59
CA GLY A 141 10.25 21.15 -13.87
C GLY A 141 9.30 21.70 -12.82
N SER A 142 9.26 21.22 -11.57
CA SER A 142 8.78 22.06 -10.46
C SER A 142 9.12 21.46 -9.10
N ALA A 143 10.03 22.10 -8.37
CA ALA A 143 10.28 21.80 -6.97
C ALA A 143 9.12 22.35 -6.13
N ALA A 144 8.07 21.55 -5.93
CA ALA A 144 7.02 21.84 -4.95
C ALA A 144 7.22 20.95 -3.71
N MET A 145 8.02 21.49 -2.79
CA MET A 145 8.22 20.97 -1.43
C MET A 145 6.87 20.94 -0.69
N THR A 146 6.20 19.80 -0.63
CA THR A 146 5.00 19.63 0.21
C THR A 146 5.36 18.78 1.43
N ARG A 147 5.79 19.46 2.49
CA ARG A 147 5.99 18.87 3.82
C ARG A 147 4.61 18.75 4.49
N ARG A 148 3.92 17.61 4.34
CA ARG A 148 2.71 17.32 5.13
C ARG A 148 3.11 16.80 6.51
N SER A 149 3.17 17.71 7.48
CA SER A 149 3.24 17.37 8.90
C SER A 149 1.98 16.60 9.31
N SER A 150 2.18 15.38 9.80
CA SER A 150 1.13 14.52 10.34
C SER A 150 0.58 15.10 11.65
N LEU A 151 -0.64 15.65 11.60
CA LEU A 151 -1.38 16.13 12.78
C LEU A 151 -2.39 15.10 13.31
N ILE A 152 -2.39 13.87 12.78
CA ILE A 152 -3.41 12.85 13.13
C ILE A 152 -3.11 12.17 14.49
N SER A 153 -1.88 12.30 15.01
CA SER A 153 -1.47 11.59 16.23
C SER A 153 -1.98 12.18 17.56
N LEU A 154 -2.54 13.40 17.57
CA LEU A 154 -2.97 14.08 18.82
C LEU A 154 -4.46 13.90 19.16
N ALA A 155 -5.29 13.51 18.19
CA ALA A 155 -6.72 13.29 18.43
C ALA A 155 -6.99 11.97 19.19
N VAL A 156 -6.16 10.94 18.99
CA VAL A 156 -6.37 9.61 19.60
C VAL A 156 -6.01 9.59 21.10
N CYS A 157 -4.98 10.33 21.53
CA CYS A 157 -4.65 10.42 22.96
C CYS A 157 -5.71 11.18 23.79
N SER A 158 -6.44 12.11 23.17
CA SER A 158 -7.44 12.92 23.87
C SER A 158 -8.71 12.12 24.21
N LEU A 159 -9.08 11.15 23.38
CA LEU A 159 -10.26 10.29 23.60
C LEU A 159 -10.03 9.22 24.69
N LEU A 160 -8.78 8.77 24.88
CA LEU A 160 -8.41 7.85 25.95
C LEU A 160 -8.39 8.54 27.33
N ALA A 161 -8.04 9.83 27.39
CA ALA A 161 -8.02 10.58 28.64
C ALA A 161 -9.44 10.89 29.18
N VAL A 162 -10.40 11.16 28.29
CA VAL A 162 -11.79 11.45 28.68
C VAL A 162 -12.55 10.19 29.11
N SER A 163 -12.21 9.01 28.58
CA SER A 163 -12.84 7.74 28.98
C SER A 163 -12.32 7.18 30.30
N LEU A 164 -11.06 7.43 30.69
CA LEU A 164 -10.56 7.05 32.03
C LEU A 164 -11.13 7.91 33.16
N SER A 165 -11.45 9.17 32.87
CA SER A 165 -11.95 10.14 33.87
C SER A 165 -13.40 9.87 34.30
N THR A 166 -14.19 9.18 33.47
CA THR A 166 -15.59 8.85 33.78
C THR A 166 -15.76 7.54 34.56
N LEU A 167 -14.73 6.69 34.65
CA LEU A 167 -14.74 5.50 35.53
C LEU A 167 -14.28 5.78 36.96
N ALA A 168 -13.61 6.92 37.20
CA ALA A 168 -12.99 7.24 38.48
C ALA A 168 -13.80 8.23 39.34
N ALA A 169 -15.09 8.45 39.06
CA ALA A 169 -15.96 9.23 39.96
C ALA A 169 -16.47 8.33 41.10
N PRO A 170 -16.02 8.52 42.35
CA PRO A 170 -16.68 7.89 43.48
C PRO A 170 -18.01 8.60 43.70
N TYR A 171 -19.10 7.83 43.62
CA TYR A 171 -20.36 8.21 44.23
C TYR A 171 -20.09 8.46 45.72
N SER A 172 -20.31 9.69 46.16
CA SER A 172 -20.53 10.00 47.57
C SER A 172 -21.90 10.63 47.74
#